data_AF-A0A971MLR2-F1
#
_entry.id   AF-A0A971MLR2-F1
#
_cell.length_a   1.000
_cell.length_b   1.000
_cell.length_c   1.000
_cell.angle_alpha   90.00
_cell.angle_beta   90.00
_cell.angle_gamma   90.00
#
_symmetry.space_group_name_H-M   'P 1'
#
loop_
_entity.id
_entity.type
_entity.pdbx_description
1 polymer ?
#
loop_
_entity_poly.entity_id
_entity_poly.type
_entity_poly.pdbx_seq_one_letter_code
_entity_poly.pdbx_strand_id
1 'polypeptide(L)'
;MEPGARGKNPRKAPNYFLRRLLVVIILLGIVALFFYGPTREFVKTTVLLGMPALVVWSYRRRFIRFSWTWWVSTIILLTLIAGYVFMLLGLPERIAVKSIEREAGIYLVQGKYDQAIEKYRELERYDRKDRMERKIAEVERQKAYHAAYQQARQMVIDGNYTEARRILGEIPFDAIVYPQVQELLRDLEKD
;
A
#
# COMPACT_ATOMS: atom_id res chain seq x y z
N MET A 1 6.29 2.02 -76.47
CA MET A 1 7.48 1.44 -75.83
C MET A 1 7.68 2.14 -74.50
N GLU A 2 7.45 1.41 -73.40
CA GLU A 2 7.71 1.78 -71.99
C GLU A 2 9.24 1.96 -71.72
N PRO A 3 9.73 2.24 -70.48
CA PRO A 3 9.10 2.73 -69.21
C PRO A 3 9.87 3.96 -68.64
N GLY A 4 9.41 4.77 -67.68
CA GLY A 4 8.89 4.45 -66.35
C GLY A 4 9.94 4.75 -65.25
N ALA A 5 10.23 6.03 -64.98
CA ALA A 5 11.12 6.44 -63.89
C ALA A 5 10.40 6.39 -62.52
N ARG A 6 10.38 5.21 -61.89
CA ARG A 6 9.93 5.04 -60.50
C ARG A 6 10.92 5.70 -59.53
N GLY A 7 10.51 6.85 -58.98
CA GLY A 7 11.11 7.42 -57.77
C GLY A 7 11.07 6.40 -56.62
N LYS A 8 12.24 5.93 -56.21
CA LYS A 8 12.39 5.04 -55.04
C LYS A 8 12.16 5.87 -53.78
N ASN A 9 10.96 5.78 -53.20
CA ASN A 9 10.76 6.18 -51.80
C ASN A 9 11.66 5.28 -50.93
N PRO A 10 12.64 5.82 -50.18
CA PRO A 10 13.40 5.01 -49.24
C PRO A 10 12.43 4.55 -48.15
N ARG A 11 12.10 3.25 -48.16
CA ARG A 11 11.42 2.59 -47.05
C ARG A 11 12.22 2.90 -45.79
N LYS A 12 11.69 3.75 -44.91
CA LYS A 12 12.23 3.99 -43.57
C LYS A 12 12.45 2.63 -42.90
N ALA A 13 13.70 2.21 -42.78
CA ALA A 13 14.04 1.01 -42.05
C ALA A 13 13.52 1.19 -40.60
N PRO A 14 12.81 0.20 -40.03
CA PRO A 14 12.38 0.30 -38.65
C PRO A 14 13.63 0.36 -37.77
N ASN A 15 13.81 1.46 -37.03
CA ASN A 15 14.94 1.64 -36.13
C ASN A 15 14.85 0.64 -34.97
N TYR A 16 15.44 -0.55 -35.16
CA TYR A 16 15.49 -1.62 -34.17
C TYR A 16 16.20 -1.19 -32.88
N PHE A 17 17.13 -0.25 -32.99
CA PHE A 17 17.80 0.38 -31.84
C PHE A 17 16.82 1.20 -30.99
N LEU A 18 15.98 2.05 -31.61
CA LEU A 18 14.94 2.79 -30.89
C LEU A 18 13.92 1.84 -30.25
N ARG A 19 13.54 0.76 -30.94
CA ARG A 19 12.62 -0.24 -30.37
C ARG A 19 13.24 -0.95 -29.17
N ARG A 20 14.51 -1.38 -29.25
CA ARG A 20 15.20 -1.99 -28.11
C ARG A 20 15.35 -1.02 -26.94
N LEU A 21 15.68 0.24 -27.21
CA LEU A 21 15.84 1.25 -26.18
C LEU A 21 14.50 1.57 -25.49
N LEU A 22 13.41 1.65 -26.26
CA LEU A 22 12.04 1.76 -25.70
C LEU A 22 11.65 0.54 -24.87
N VAL A 23 11.94 -0.68 -25.33
CA VAL A 23 11.65 -1.91 -24.57
C VAL A 23 12.44 -1.94 -23.27
N VAL A 24 13.71 -1.55 -23.27
CA VAL A 24 14.55 -1.48 -22.06
C VAL A 24 14.03 -0.41 -21.09
N ILE A 25 13.61 0.75 -21.58
CA ILE A 25 12.99 1.80 -20.72
C ILE A 25 11.66 1.30 -20.13
N ILE A 26 10.82 0.63 -20.92
CA ILE A 26 9.57 0.04 -20.45
C ILE A 26 9.86 -1.04 -19.41
N LEU A 27 10.85 -1.90 -19.65
CA LEU A 27 11.24 -2.97 -18.73
C LEU A 27 11.79 -2.41 -17.41
N LEU A 28 12.66 -1.40 -17.46
CA LEU A 28 13.15 -0.67 -16.29
C LEU A 28 12.00 0.03 -15.55
N GLY A 29 11.06 0.62 -16.27
CA GLY A 29 9.84 1.20 -15.71
C GLY A 29 8.99 0.16 -14.98
N ILE A 30 8.83 -1.04 -15.55
CA ILE A 30 8.11 -2.16 -14.93
C ILE A 30 8.84 -2.66 -13.67
N VAL A 31 10.17 -2.80 -13.72
CA VAL A 31 10.97 -3.20 -12.55
C VAL A 31 10.86 -2.16 -11.44
N ALA A 32 11.00 -0.87 -11.75
CA ALA A 32 10.82 0.21 -10.79
C ALA A 32 9.41 0.21 -10.16
N LEU A 33 8.38 -0.21 -10.93
CA LEU A 33 7.00 -0.35 -10.49
C LEU A 33 6.79 -1.41 -9.40
N PHE A 34 7.58 -2.49 -9.45
CA PHE A 34 7.50 -3.58 -8.47
C PHE A 34 8.31 -3.30 -7.21
N PHE A 35 9.42 -2.57 -7.31
CA PHE A 35 10.35 -2.37 -6.19
C PHE A 35 10.15 -1.05 -5.43
N TYR A 36 9.63 0.01 -6.06
CA TYR A 36 9.42 1.30 -5.39
C TYR A 36 7.95 1.52 -4.99
N GLY A 37 7.70 1.49 -3.67
CA GLY A 37 6.40 1.82 -3.07
C GLY A 37 5.77 3.13 -3.58
N PRO A 38 6.53 4.24 -3.70
CA PRO A 38 6.03 5.50 -4.27
C PRO A 38 5.53 5.35 -5.70
N THR A 39 6.28 4.63 -6.55
CA THR A 39 5.97 4.43 -7.97
C THR A 39 4.72 3.57 -8.15
N ARG A 40 4.48 2.62 -7.24
CA ARG A 40 3.27 1.79 -7.24
C ARG A 40 2.00 2.59 -6.91
N GLU A 41 2.06 3.50 -5.94
CA GLU A 41 0.95 4.41 -5.64
C GLU A 41 0.71 5.42 -6.76
N PHE A 42 1.79 5.95 -7.34
CA PHE A 42 1.75 6.81 -8.53
C PHE A 42 1.06 6.11 -9.70
N VAL A 43 1.47 4.88 -10.04
CA VAL A 43 0.88 4.14 -11.16
C VAL A 43 -0.57 3.78 -10.91
N LYS A 44 -0.96 3.39 -9.69
CA LYS A 44 -2.37 3.18 -9.37
C LYS A 44 -3.20 4.44 -9.63
N THR A 45 -2.70 5.59 -9.20
CA THR A 45 -3.35 6.90 -9.39
C THR A 45 -3.44 7.26 -10.87
N THR A 46 -2.33 7.11 -11.60
CA THR A 46 -2.23 7.40 -13.04
C THR A 46 -3.07 6.46 -13.89
N VAL A 47 -3.19 5.18 -13.53
CA VAL A 47 -4.05 4.22 -14.25
C VAL A 47 -5.52 4.52 -13.98
N LEU A 48 -5.88 4.76 -12.70
CA LEU A 48 -7.25 5.06 -12.29
C LEU A 48 -7.80 6.31 -12.99
N LEU A 49 -7.00 7.38 -13.10
CA LEU A 49 -7.42 8.64 -13.72
C LEU A 49 -7.07 8.72 -15.22
N GLY A 50 -5.95 8.12 -15.63
CA GLY A 50 -5.45 8.17 -16.99
C GLY A 50 -6.27 7.33 -17.96
N MET A 51 -6.80 6.16 -17.56
CA MET A 51 -7.68 5.38 -18.43
C MET A 51 -8.98 6.14 -18.77
N PRO A 52 -9.74 6.69 -17.81
CA PRO A 52 -10.88 7.56 -18.10
C PRO A 52 -10.49 8.78 -18.92
N ALA A 53 -9.36 9.44 -18.61
CA ALA A 53 -8.91 10.61 -19.37
C ALA A 53 -8.61 10.26 -20.83
N LEU A 54 -8.02 9.10 -21.11
CA LEU A 54 -7.78 8.61 -22.48
C LEU A 54 -9.09 8.28 -23.21
N VAL A 55 -10.08 7.72 -22.53
CA VAL A 55 -11.41 7.48 -23.11
C VAL A 55 -12.07 8.81 -23.46
N VAL A 56 -12.08 9.78 -22.55
CA VAL A 56 -12.63 11.12 -22.78
C VAL A 56 -11.88 11.85 -23.89
N TRP A 57 -10.55 11.73 -23.94
CA TRP A 57 -9.72 12.31 -25.00
C TRP A 57 -10.00 11.67 -26.37
N SER A 58 -10.10 10.33 -26.41
CA SER A 58 -10.42 9.56 -27.62
C SER A 58 -11.81 9.94 -28.15
N TYR A 59 -12.77 10.11 -27.25
CA TYR A 59 -14.11 10.59 -27.55
C TYR A 59 -14.09 12.03 -28.10
N ARG A 60 -13.33 12.93 -27.49
CA ARG A 60 -13.18 14.35 -27.91
C ARG A 60 -12.64 14.50 -29.33
N ARG A 61 -11.76 13.60 -29.80
CA ARG A 61 -11.18 13.65 -31.15
C ARG A 61 -12.19 13.47 -32.29
N ARG A 62 -13.38 12.92 -32.00
CA ARG A 62 -14.42 12.64 -33.01
C ARG A 62 -15.40 13.79 -33.23
N PHE A 63 -15.38 14.84 -32.40
CA PHE A 63 -16.33 15.95 -32.49
C PHE A 63 -15.74 17.18 -33.17
N ILE A 64 -16.60 17.91 -33.90
CA ILE A 64 -16.27 19.18 -34.54
C ILE A 64 -15.86 20.19 -33.46
N ARG A 65 -14.76 20.91 -33.72
CA ARG A 65 -14.23 21.96 -32.82
C ARG A 65 -15.35 22.96 -32.50
N PHE A 66 -15.41 23.44 -31.25
CA PHE A 66 -16.41 24.41 -30.77
C PHE A 66 -17.87 23.92 -30.59
N SER A 67 -18.14 22.62 -30.64
CA SER A 67 -19.44 22.09 -30.20
C SER A 67 -19.61 22.14 -28.67
N TRP A 68 -20.85 22.20 -28.17
CA TRP A 68 -21.14 22.18 -26.73
C TRP A 68 -20.55 20.94 -26.02
N THR A 69 -20.59 19.78 -26.68
CA THR A 69 -19.97 18.53 -26.21
C THR A 69 -18.44 18.61 -26.12
N TRP A 70 -17.79 19.44 -26.95
CA TRP A 70 -16.36 19.70 -26.88
C TRP A 70 -15.97 20.52 -25.64
N TRP A 71 -16.80 21.49 -25.23
CA TRP A 71 -16.60 22.24 -23.99
C TRP A 71 -16.80 21.37 -22.76
N VAL A 72 -17.86 20.57 -22.70
CA VAL A 72 -18.13 19.63 -21.60
C VAL A 72 -16.97 18.63 -21.43
N SER A 73 -16.50 18.04 -22.54
CA SER A 73 -15.33 17.14 -22.50
C SER A 73 -14.06 17.83 -22.01
N THR A 74 -13.85 19.11 -22.35
CA THR A 74 -12.67 19.87 -21.91
C THR A 74 -12.72 20.17 -20.41
N ILE A 75 -13.90 20.52 -19.88
CA ILE A 75 -14.11 20.72 -18.44
C ILE A 75 -13.84 19.41 -17.68
N ILE A 76 -14.41 18.29 -18.14
CA ILE A 76 -14.17 16.97 -17.52
C ILE A 76 -12.68 16.63 -17.52
N LEU A 77 -11.97 16.89 -18.62
CA LEU A 77 -10.53 16.63 -18.70
C LEU A 77 -9.74 17.51 -17.72
N LEU A 78 -10.10 18.79 -17.59
CA LEU A 78 -9.51 19.70 -16.62
C LEU A 78 -9.77 19.25 -15.19
N THR A 79 -10.98 18.81 -14.86
CA THR A 79 -11.32 18.24 -13.55
C THR A 79 -10.48 17.01 -13.24
N LEU A 80 -10.29 16.10 -14.21
CA LEU A 80 -9.44 14.91 -14.04
C LEU A 80 -7.97 15.30 -13.81
N ILE A 81 -7.46 16.31 -14.52
CA ILE A 81 -6.09 16.81 -14.33
C ILE A 81 -5.93 17.47 -12.95
N ALA A 82 -6.87 18.32 -12.55
CA ALA A 82 -6.85 18.98 -11.24
C ALA A 82 -6.91 17.95 -10.10
N GLY A 83 -7.79 16.94 -10.21
CA GLY A 83 -7.86 15.84 -9.26
C GLY A 83 -6.58 15.01 -9.21
N TYR A 84 -5.93 14.80 -10.36
CA TYR A 84 -4.65 14.11 -10.45
C TYR A 84 -3.53 14.88 -9.73
N VAL A 85 -3.39 16.18 -10.01
CA VAL A 85 -2.41 17.04 -9.34
C VAL A 85 -2.64 17.06 -7.83
N PHE A 86 -3.90 17.18 -7.39
CA PHE A 86 -4.26 17.15 -5.98
C PHE A 86 -3.88 15.82 -5.31
N MET A 87 -4.13 14.68 -5.97
CA MET A 87 -3.68 13.38 -5.46
C MET A 87 -2.16 13.25 -5.38
N LEU A 88 -1.42 13.80 -6.35
CA LEU A 88 0.03 13.77 -6.34
C LEU A 88 0.65 14.58 -5.18
N LEU A 89 0.04 15.70 -4.82
CA LEU A 89 0.51 16.52 -3.71
C LEU A 89 0.40 15.79 -2.35
N GLY A 90 -0.58 14.90 -2.18
CA GLY A 90 -0.77 14.11 -0.96
C GLY A 90 0.00 12.78 -0.92
N LEU A 91 0.68 12.37 -2.00
CA LEU A 91 1.47 11.13 -2.04
C LEU A 91 2.60 11.07 -0.99
N PRO A 92 3.47 12.10 -0.82
CA PRO A 92 4.59 11.99 0.12
C PRO A 92 4.12 11.73 1.56
N GLU A 93 3.02 12.38 1.96
CA GLU A 93 2.40 12.20 3.27
C GLU A 93 1.88 10.76 3.45
N ARG A 94 1.14 10.24 2.47
CA ARG A 94 0.57 8.87 2.53
C ARG A 94 1.66 7.81 2.62
N ILE A 95 2.78 8.02 1.90
CA ILE A 95 3.91 7.11 1.93
C ILE A 95 4.56 7.11 3.32
N ALA A 96 4.77 8.29 3.90
CA ALA A 96 5.37 8.42 5.22
C ALA A 96 4.49 7.83 6.34
N VAL A 97 3.17 8.07 6.29
CA VAL A 97 2.22 7.43 7.22
C VAL A 97 2.29 5.91 7.09
N LYS A 98 2.30 5.38 5.87
CA LYS A 98 2.39 3.92 5.64
C LYS A 98 3.71 3.33 6.09
N SER A 99 4.84 4.04 5.94
CA SER A 99 6.12 3.54 6.42
C SER A 99 6.14 3.49 7.94
N ILE A 100 5.61 4.52 8.62
CA ILE A 100 5.47 4.54 10.08
C ILE A 100 4.62 3.37 10.56
N GLU A 101 3.44 3.16 9.95
CA GLU A 101 2.56 2.05 10.33
C GLU A 101 3.23 0.68 10.13
N ARG A 102 4.04 0.55 9.07
CA ARG A 102 4.78 -0.67 8.78
C ARG A 102 5.88 -0.93 9.80
N GLU A 103 6.70 0.08 10.11
CA GLU A 103 7.75 -0.02 11.12
C GLU A 103 7.18 -0.33 12.50
N ALA A 104 6.13 0.40 12.90
CA ALA A 104 5.43 0.15 14.16
C ALA A 104 4.81 -1.26 14.22
N GLY A 105 4.23 -1.74 13.11
CA GLY A 105 3.72 -3.10 12.99
C GLY A 105 4.81 -4.17 13.13
N ILE A 106 6.01 -3.91 12.61
CA ILE A 106 7.17 -4.81 12.80
C ILE A 106 7.55 -4.87 14.28
N TYR A 107 7.63 -3.72 14.96
CA TYR A 107 7.93 -3.69 16.39
C TYR A 107 6.86 -4.41 17.22
N LEU A 108 5.59 -4.25 16.86
CA LEU A 108 4.47 -4.92 17.50
C LEU A 108 4.60 -6.45 17.42
N VAL A 109 4.88 -7.00 16.24
CA VAL A 109 5.06 -8.45 16.04
C VAL A 109 6.33 -8.96 16.74
N GLN A 110 7.38 -8.14 16.83
CA GLN A 110 8.60 -8.47 17.58
C GLN A 110 8.43 -8.40 19.11
N GLY A 111 7.24 -8.03 19.62
CA GLY A 111 7.00 -7.84 21.05
C GLY A 111 7.63 -6.57 21.64
N LYS A 112 8.14 -5.66 20.79
CA LYS A 112 8.73 -4.38 21.19
C LYS A 112 7.64 -3.31 21.28
N TYR A 113 6.69 -3.50 22.20
CA TYR A 113 5.49 -2.68 22.31
C TYR A 113 5.79 -1.19 22.54
N ASP A 114 6.78 -0.86 23.37
CA ASP A 114 7.13 0.54 23.66
C ASP A 114 7.69 1.26 22.42
N GLN A 115 8.52 0.58 21.62
CA GLN A 115 9.02 1.10 20.35
C GLN A 115 7.90 1.27 19.31
N ALA A 116 6.92 0.35 19.30
CA ALA A 116 5.76 0.46 18.43
C ALA A 116 4.89 1.69 18.80
N ILE A 117 4.68 1.96 20.09
CA ILE A 117 3.96 3.14 20.57
C ILE A 117 4.69 4.42 20.16
N GLU A 118 6.00 4.48 20.38
CA GLU A 118 6.82 5.64 20.02
C GLU A 118 6.76 5.91 18.51
N LYS A 119 6.83 4.86 17.69
CA LYS A 119 6.64 5.01 16.24
C LYS A 119 5.25 5.49 15.87
N TYR A 120 4.19 4.97 16.47
CA TYR A 120 2.85 5.45 16.18
C TYR A 120 2.67 6.92 16.56
N ARG A 121 3.39 7.44 17.57
CA ARG A 121 3.38 8.88 17.90
C ARG A 121 3.89 9.77 16.76
N GLU A 122 4.74 9.27 15.88
CA GLU A 122 5.18 10.03 14.69
C GLU A 122 4.01 10.39 13.74
N LEU A 123 2.87 9.68 13.82
CA LEU A 123 1.67 9.99 13.05
C LEU A 123 1.03 11.34 13.42
N GLU A 124 1.30 11.88 14.61
CA GLU A 124 0.81 13.19 15.02
C GLU A 124 1.28 14.31 14.07
N ARG A 125 2.48 14.16 13.48
CA ARG A 125 3.07 15.12 12.53
C ARG A 125 2.27 15.28 11.23
N TYR A 126 1.37 14.33 10.94
CA TYR A 126 0.54 14.31 9.73
C TYR A 126 -0.92 14.61 10.01
N ASP A 127 -1.24 15.22 11.17
CA ASP A 127 -2.60 15.53 11.60
C ASP A 127 -3.51 14.28 11.61
N ARG A 128 -2.96 13.16 12.11
CA ARG A 128 -3.63 11.85 12.22
C ARG A 128 -3.78 11.40 13.68
N LYS A 129 -4.12 12.32 14.58
CA LYS A 129 -4.22 12.04 16.04
C LYS A 129 -5.18 10.91 16.35
N ASP A 130 -6.39 10.93 15.81
CA ASP A 130 -7.38 9.86 16.02
C ASP A 130 -6.86 8.49 15.59
N ARG A 131 -6.07 8.44 14.49
CA ARG A 131 -5.52 7.20 13.96
C ARG A 131 -4.38 6.70 14.84
N MET A 132 -3.53 7.61 15.30
CA MET A 132 -2.46 7.34 16.26
C MET A 132 -3.02 6.75 17.55
N GLU A 133 -4.00 7.40 18.17
CA GLU A 133 -4.56 6.96 19.46
C GLU A 133 -5.18 5.57 19.37
N ARG A 134 -5.95 5.30 18.30
CA ARG A 134 -6.52 3.96 18.05
C ARG A 134 -5.42 2.90 17.94
N LYS A 135 -4.31 3.22 17.26
CA LYS A 135 -3.19 2.29 17.07
C LYS A 135 -2.40 2.08 18.35
N ILE A 136 -2.17 3.12 19.14
CA ILE A 136 -1.53 3.01 20.45
C ILE A 136 -2.40 2.14 21.39
N ALA A 137 -3.71 2.38 21.44
CA ALA A 137 -4.62 1.56 22.24
C ALA A 137 -4.70 0.09 21.79
N GLU A 138 -4.49 -0.19 20.50
CA GLU A 138 -4.33 -1.56 19.99
C GLU A 138 -3.03 -2.19 20.51
N VAL A 139 -1.91 -1.45 20.44
CA VAL A 139 -0.61 -1.92 20.95
C VAL A 139 -0.64 -2.17 22.46
N GLU A 140 -1.28 -1.29 23.23
CA GLU A 140 -1.41 -1.43 24.69
C GLU A 140 -2.22 -2.68 25.07
N ARG A 141 -3.31 -2.96 24.33
CA ARG A 141 -4.07 -4.21 24.51
C ARG A 141 -3.21 -5.44 24.24
N GLN A 142 -2.44 -5.42 23.15
CA GLN A 142 -1.53 -6.53 22.82
C GLN A 142 -0.42 -6.70 23.87
N LYS A 143 0.10 -5.61 24.44
CA LYS A 143 1.05 -5.63 25.55
C LYS A 143 0.45 -6.28 26.80
N ALA A 144 -0.82 -5.96 27.12
CA ALA A 144 -1.53 -6.56 28.24
C ALA A 144 -1.74 -8.07 28.05
N TYR A 145 -2.12 -8.52 26.84
CA TYR A 145 -2.24 -9.95 26.53
C TYR A 145 -0.91 -10.68 26.66
N HIS A 146 0.18 -10.07 26.22
CA HIS A 146 1.51 -10.65 26.39
C HIS A 146 1.89 -10.77 27.88
N ALA A 147 1.60 -9.75 28.68
CA ALA A 147 1.84 -9.80 30.12
C ALA A 147 1.02 -10.91 30.82
N ALA A 148 -0.27 -11.03 30.47
CA ALA A 148 -1.14 -12.10 30.98
C ALA A 148 -0.61 -13.49 30.61
N TYR A 149 -0.13 -13.67 29.37
CA TYR A 149 0.50 -14.92 28.94
C TYR A 149 1.75 -15.25 29.77
N GLN A 150 2.65 -14.28 29.98
CA GLN A 150 3.87 -14.49 30.78
C GLN A 150 3.52 -14.83 32.24
N GLN A 151 2.53 -14.17 32.81
CA GLN A 151 2.04 -14.46 34.16
C GLN A 151 1.49 -15.88 34.25
N ALA A 152 0.64 -16.29 33.32
CA ALA A 152 0.10 -17.65 33.29
C ALA A 152 1.21 -18.69 33.11
N ARG A 153 2.20 -18.43 32.24
CA ARG A 153 3.37 -19.30 32.07
C ARG A 153 4.15 -19.47 33.37
N GLN A 154 4.30 -18.41 34.16
CA GLN A 154 4.95 -18.51 35.48
C GLN A 154 4.11 -19.35 36.46
N MET A 155 2.79 -19.18 36.48
CA MET A 155 1.90 -19.99 37.32
C MET A 155 1.96 -21.49 36.99
N VAL A 156 2.14 -21.84 35.71
CA VAL A 156 2.37 -23.24 35.30
C VAL A 156 3.66 -23.79 35.89
N ILE A 157 4.75 -23.01 35.88
CA ILE A 157 6.04 -23.39 36.49
C ILE A 157 5.89 -23.56 38.01
N ASP A 158 5.10 -22.69 38.64
CA ASP A 158 4.83 -22.72 40.07
C ASP A 158 3.81 -23.83 40.48
N GLY A 159 3.30 -24.61 39.51
CA GLY A 159 2.37 -25.72 39.73
C GLY A 159 0.90 -25.31 39.89
N ASN A 160 0.57 -24.02 39.69
CA ASN A 160 -0.81 -23.52 39.76
C ASN A 160 -1.50 -23.56 38.38
N TYR A 161 -1.80 -24.78 37.92
CA TYR A 161 -2.36 -25.02 36.59
C TYR A 161 -3.79 -24.50 36.41
N THR A 162 -4.60 -24.50 37.47
CA THR A 162 -6.01 -24.09 37.41
C THR A 162 -6.15 -22.59 37.15
N GLU A 163 -5.37 -21.78 37.87
CA GLU A 163 -5.33 -20.32 37.70
C GLU A 163 -4.71 -19.94 36.34
N ALA A 164 -3.64 -20.64 35.93
CA ALA A 164 -3.01 -20.45 34.63
C ALA A 164 -4.00 -20.68 33.48
N ARG A 165 -4.78 -21.76 33.52
CA ARG A 165 -5.79 -22.07 32.48
C ARG A 165 -6.88 -21.01 32.41
N ARG A 166 -7.29 -20.44 33.55
CA ARG A 166 -8.27 -19.34 33.60
C ARG A 166 -7.73 -18.10 32.89
N ILE A 167 -6.52 -17.66 33.22
CA ILE A 167 -5.90 -16.47 32.62
C ILE A 167 -5.67 -16.67 31.11
N LEU A 168 -5.20 -17.84 30.69
CA LEU A 168 -4.99 -18.17 29.28
C LEU A 168 -6.31 -18.17 28.49
N GLY A 169 -7.42 -18.58 29.11
CA GLY A 169 -8.74 -18.58 28.48
C GLY A 169 -9.36 -17.19 28.31
N GLU A 170 -8.88 -16.19 29.04
CA GLU A 170 -9.34 -14.79 28.92
C GLU A 170 -8.65 -14.04 27.75
N ILE A 171 -7.56 -14.59 27.20
CA ILE A 171 -6.83 -13.98 26.09
C ILE A 171 -7.59 -14.24 24.78
N PRO A 172 -7.97 -13.19 24.01
CA PRO A 172 -8.76 -13.36 22.81
C PRO A 172 -7.94 -13.91 21.64
N PHE A 173 -8.63 -14.51 20.67
CA PHE A 173 -8.03 -15.15 19.49
C PHE A 173 -7.30 -14.20 18.54
N ASP A 174 -7.58 -12.90 18.62
CA ASP A 174 -6.92 -11.85 17.83
C ASP A 174 -5.62 -11.35 18.49
N ALA A 175 -5.26 -11.86 19.66
CA ALA A 175 -3.99 -11.56 20.30
C ALA A 175 -2.81 -12.15 19.52
N ILE A 176 -1.72 -11.40 19.39
CA ILE A 176 -0.49 -11.86 18.72
C ILE A 176 0.12 -13.07 19.44
N VAL A 177 -0.07 -13.14 20.76
CA VAL A 177 0.43 -14.23 21.61
C VAL A 177 -0.50 -15.46 21.62
N TYR A 178 -1.63 -15.41 20.92
CA TYR A 178 -2.63 -16.48 20.97
C TYR A 178 -2.10 -17.85 20.49
N PRO A 179 -1.26 -17.95 19.44
CA PRO A 179 -0.67 -19.25 19.07
C PRO A 179 0.12 -19.90 20.21
N GLN A 180 0.86 -19.10 21.00
CA GLN A 180 1.62 -19.57 22.16
C GLN A 180 0.70 -19.94 23.33
N VAL A 181 -0.39 -19.18 23.53
CA VAL A 181 -1.44 -19.50 24.50
C VAL A 181 -2.05 -20.87 24.19
N GLN A 182 -2.38 -21.13 22.92
CA GLN A 182 -2.97 -22.38 22.49
C GLN A 182 -2.01 -23.57 22.67
N GLU A 183 -0.72 -23.37 22.39
CA GLU A 183 0.31 -24.38 22.64
C GLU A 183 0.39 -24.74 24.12
N LEU A 184 0.48 -23.72 25.00
CA LEU A 184 0.55 -23.92 26.45
C LEU A 184 -0.72 -24.59 27.00
N LEU A 185 -1.91 -24.19 26.54
CA LEU A 185 -3.17 -24.83 26.93
C LEU A 185 -3.22 -26.31 26.52
N ARG A 186 -2.68 -26.66 25.35
CA ARG A 186 -2.65 -28.05 24.87
C ARG A 186 -1.70 -28.91 25.70
N ASP A 187 -0.58 -28.36 26.14
CA ASP A 187 0.39 -29.09 26.96
C ASP A 187 -0.19 -29.36 28.36
N LEU A 188 -0.92 -28.39 28.93
CA LEU A 188 -1.67 -28.53 30.19
C LEU A 188 -2.83 -29.53 30.15
N GLU A 189 -3.27 -29.96 28.96
CA GLU A 189 -4.36 -30.94 28.81
C GLU A 189 -3.83 -32.38 28.71
N LYS A 190 -2.52 -32.55 28.51
CA LYS A 190 -1.87 -33.87 28.43
C LYS A 190 -1.34 -34.37 29.77
N ASP A 191 -1.15 -33.46 30.73
CA ASP A 191 -0.75 -33.75 32.12
C ASP A 191 -1.99 -33.94 33.02
#